data_AF-A0AA37TE43-F1
#
_entry.id   AF-A0AA37TE43-F1
#
_cell.length_a   1.000
_cell.length_b   1.000
_cell.length_c   1.000
_cell.angle_alpha   90.00
_cell.angle_beta   90.00
_cell.angle_gamma   90.00
#
_symmetry.space_group_name_H-M   'P 1'
#
loop_
_entity.id
_entity.type
_entity.pdbx_description
1 polymer ?
#
loop_
_entity_poly.entity_id
_entity_poly.type
_entity_poly.pdbx_seq_one_letter_code
_entity_poly.pdbx_strand_id
1 'polypeptide(L)' 'MSYSIFVRDRAQMDGRSPQLLAYDIHDRSAAAALVSLIATSYRDHGFNPATRVHWFRADGNVHEIYTWPHA' A
#
# COMPACT_ATOMS: atom_id res chain seq x y z
N MET A 1 8.22 -3.92 17.47
CA MET A 1 7.70 -4.21 16.12
C MET A 1 7.34 -2.90 15.48
N SER A 2 7.87 -2.64 14.30
CA SER A 2 7.46 -1.51 13.48
C SER A 2 6.94 -1.99 12.13
N TYR A 3 6.23 -1.10 11.46
CA TYR A 3 5.54 -1.35 10.21
C TYR A 3 6.15 -0.47 9.13
N SER A 4 6.25 -1.05 7.94
CA SER A 4 6.60 -0.35 6.72
C SER A 4 5.39 -0.32 5.78
N ILE A 5 5.29 0.73 4.97
CA ILE A 5 4.28 0.88 3.93
C ILE A 5 4.95 0.69 2.58
N PHE A 6 4.40 -0.21 1.78
CA PHE A 6 4.88 -0.50 0.44
C PHE A 6 3.81 -0.19 -0.59
N VAL A 7 4.26 0.21 -1.78
CA VAL A 7 3.44 0.33 -2.98
C VAL A 7 4.03 -0.52 -4.10
N ARG A 8 3.18 -1.15 -4.90
CA ARG A 8 3.59 -1.87 -6.11
C ARG A 8 2.62 -1.60 -7.27
N ASP A 9 3.16 -1.47 -8.47
CA ASP A 9 2.38 -1.39 -9.70
C ASP A 9 1.98 -2.81 -10.13
N ARG A 10 0.68 -3.02 -10.39
CA ARG A 10 0.12 -4.33 -10.79
C ARG A 10 0.32 -4.63 -12.27
N ALA A 11 0.46 -3.61 -13.12
CA ALA A 11 0.77 -3.79 -14.54
C ALA A 11 2.23 -4.21 -14.75
N GLN A 12 3.08 -3.94 -13.77
CA GLN A 12 4.51 -4.24 -13.80
C GLN A 12 4.79 -5.61 -13.16
N MET A 13 4.32 -6.69 -13.79
CA MET A 13 4.53 -8.07 -13.31
C MET A 13 5.99 -8.56 -13.40
N ASP A 14 6.90 -7.80 -14.04
CA ASP A 14 8.30 -8.18 -14.19
C ASP A 14 9.21 -7.57 -13.11
N GLY A 15 9.31 -8.27 -11.98
CA GLY A 15 10.53 -8.33 -11.16
C GLY A 15 10.97 -7.09 -10.37
N ARG A 16 10.23 -5.96 -10.41
CA ARG A 16 10.53 -4.82 -9.53
C ARG A 16 10.03 -5.07 -8.11
N SER A 17 10.94 -4.96 -7.15
CA SER A 17 10.61 -4.98 -5.73
C SER A 17 9.61 -3.86 -5.40
N PRO A 18 8.64 -4.11 -4.50
CA PRO A 18 7.75 -3.07 -4.00
C PRO A 18 8.52 -1.85 -3.51
N GLN A 19 8.04 -0.66 -3.84
CA GLN A 19 8.64 0.59 -3.39
C GLN A 19 8.25 0.86 -1.94
N LEU A 20 9.25 1.17 -1.10
CA LEU A 20 9.04 1.61 0.27
C LEU A 20 8.61 3.07 0.29
N LEU A 21 7.47 3.37 0.93
CA LEU A 21 6.95 4.73 1.10
C LEU A 21 7.22 5.30 2.50
N ALA A 22 7.09 4.46 3.51
CA ALA A 22 7.32 4.83 4.90
C ALA A 22 7.84 3.61 5.66
N TYR A 23 8.67 3.86 6.67
CA TYR A 23 9.24 2.83 7.53
C TYR A 23 9.18 3.30 8.99
N ASP A 24 9.43 2.35 9.90
CA ASP A 24 9.49 2.57 11.35
C ASP A 24 8.20 3.15 11.98
N ILE A 25 7.04 2.77 11.47
CA ILE A 25 5.76 3.14 12.06
C ILE A 25 5.50 2.22 13.25
N HIS A 26 5.54 2.75 14.48
CA HIS A 26 5.43 1.92 15.70
C HIS A 26 4.01 1.51 16.08
N ASP A 27 2.99 1.99 15.37
CA ASP A 27 1.59 1.66 15.61
C ASP A 27 0.95 1.03 14.36
N ARG A 28 0.41 -0.18 14.54
CA ARG A 28 -0.32 -0.91 13.50
C ARG A 28 -1.52 -0.15 12.98
N SER A 29 -2.29 0.46 13.88
CA SER A 29 -3.50 1.22 13.56
C SER A 29 -3.14 2.47 12.78
N ALA A 30 -2.04 3.14 13.15
CA ALA A 30 -1.51 4.27 12.40
C ALA A 30 -1.04 3.87 11.00
N ALA A 31 -0.30 2.76 10.87
CA ALA A 31 0.14 2.26 9.56
C ALA A 31 -1.05 1.91 8.66
N ALA A 32 -2.09 1.25 9.20
CA ALA A 32 -3.30 0.93 8.47
C ALA A 32 -4.09 2.19 8.06
N ALA A 33 -4.20 3.18 8.96
CA ALA A 33 -4.86 4.45 8.67
C ALA A 33 -4.14 5.22 7.55
N LEU A 34 -2.80 5.23 7.55
CA LEU A 34 -2.00 5.85 6.49
C LEU A 34 -2.24 5.19 5.13
N VAL A 35 -2.22 3.85 5.07
CA VAL A 35 -2.52 3.11 3.82
C VAL A 35 -3.91 3.44 3.30
N SER A 36 -4.92 3.44 4.19
CA SER A 36 -6.28 3.80 3.82
C SER A 36 -6.36 5.24 3.33
N LEU A 37 -5.75 6.19 4.04
CA LEU A 37 -5.74 7.60 3.69
C LEU A 37 -5.12 7.83 2.30
N ILE A 38 -3.95 7.24 2.05
CA ILE A 38 -3.27 7.34 0.76
C ILE A 38 -4.18 6.81 -0.35
N ALA A 39 -4.74 5.61 -0.21
CA ALA A 39 -5.61 5.04 -1.24
C ALA A 39 -6.84 5.91 -1.50
N THR A 40 -7.50 6.42 -0.44
CA THR A 40 -8.69 7.28 -0.57
C THR A 40 -8.41 8.68 -1.13
N SER A 41 -7.14 9.11 -1.17
CA SER A 41 -6.76 10.39 -1.80
C SER A 41 -6.87 10.35 -3.33
N TYR A 42 -6.94 9.15 -3.93
CA TYR A 42 -7.12 8.96 -5.37
C TYR A 42 -8.59 8.78 -5.73
N ARG A 43 -8.97 9.31 -6.90
CA ARG A 43 -10.36 9.27 -7.38
C ARG A 43 -10.87 7.85 -7.63
N ASP A 44 -10.04 6.99 -8.21
CA ASP A 44 -10.34 5.58 -8.46
C ASP A 44 -9.51 4.74 -7.49
N HIS A 45 -10.18 4.15 -6.50
CA HIS A 45 -9.57 3.39 -5.42
C HIS A 45 -10.51 2.30 -4.92
N GLY A 46 -9.96 1.39 -4.13
CA GLY A 46 -10.76 0.40 -3.46
C GLY A 46 -9.97 -0.44 -2.47
N PHE A 47 -10.66 -1.43 -1.92
CA PHE A 47 -10.12 -2.38 -0.98
C PHE A 47 -10.47 -3.79 -1.44
N ASN A 48 -9.47 -4.67 -1.52
CA ASN A 48 -9.69 -6.08 -1.80
C ASN A 48 -9.79 -6.84 -0.48
N PRO A 49 -11.00 -7.31 -0.08
CA PRO A 49 -11.18 -8.00 1.19
C PRO A 49 -10.50 -9.38 1.22
N ALA A 50 -10.28 -10.02 0.07
CA ALA A 50 -9.65 -11.34 0.00
C ALA A 50 -8.16 -11.27 0.32
N THR A 51 -7.46 -10.22 -0.13
CA THR A 51 -6.02 -10.04 0.12
C THR A 51 -5.73 -9.02 1.22
N ARG A 52 -6.74 -8.29 1.70
CA ARG A 52 -6.64 -7.16 2.64
C ARG A 52 -5.71 -6.05 2.14
N VAL A 53 -5.66 -5.83 0.83
CA VAL A 53 -4.81 -4.82 0.19
C VAL A 53 -5.67 -3.67 -0.31
N HIS A 54 -5.22 -2.45 -0.04
CA HIS A 54 -5.79 -1.25 -0.65
C HIS A 54 -5.18 -1.03 -2.02
N TRP A 55 -5.95 -0.47 -2.93
CA TRP A 55 -5.47 -0.14 -4.26
C TRP A 55 -6.01 1.21 -4.72
N PHE A 56 -5.28 1.83 -5.65
CA PHE A 56 -5.69 3.05 -6.32
C PHE A 56 -5.19 3.06 -7.77
N ARG A 57 -5.82 3.86 -8.63
CA ARG A 57 -5.36 4.09 -10.00
C ARG A 57 -4.63 5.42 -10.09
N ALA A 58 -3.41 5.40 -10.60
CA ALA A 58 -2.58 6.57 -10.89
C ALA A 58 -1.82 6.34 -12.19
N ASP A 59 -1.70 7.38 -13.03
CA ASP A 59 -0.98 7.35 -14.30
C ASP A 59 -1.41 6.20 -15.25
N GLY A 60 -2.71 5.84 -15.21
CA GLY A 60 -3.27 4.77 -16.02
C GLY A 60 -3.07 3.35 -15.46
N ASN A 61 -2.27 3.18 -14.41
CA ASN A 61 -1.97 1.89 -13.79
C ASN A 61 -2.64 1.70 -12.43
N VAL A 62 -2.84 0.44 -12.04
CA VAL A 62 -3.35 0.07 -10.72
C VAL A 62 -2.17 -0.16 -9.78
N HIS A 63 -2.15 0.58 -8.69
CA HIS A 63 -1.17 0.45 -7.62
C HIS A 63 -1.80 -0.20 -6.41
N GLU A 64 -1.13 -1.19 -5.86
CA GLU A 64 -1.49 -1.83 -4.60
C GLU A 64 -0.61 -1.24 -3.49
N ILE A 65 -1.23 -0.84 -2.38
CA ILE A 65 -0.56 -0.27 -1.21
C ILE A 65 -0.95 -1.05 0.04
N TYR A 66 0.06 -1.39 0.85
CA TYR A 66 -0.13 -2.27 2.01
C TYR A 66 0.93 -2.05 3.09
N THR A 67 0.59 -2.44 4.31
CA THR A 67 1.50 -2.47 5.45
C THR A 67 2.19 -3.82 5.56
N TRP A 68 3.46 -3.84 5.91
CA TRP A 68 4.20 -5.06 6.25
C TRP A 68 4.91 -4.91 7.61
N PRO A 69 4.74 -5.87 8.54
CA PRO A 69 5.47 -5.85 9.82
C PRO A 69 6.92 -6.28 9.62
N HIS A 70 7.84 -5.66 10.36
CA HIS A 70 9.20 -6.21 10.53
C HIS A 70 9.61 -6.18 12.01
N ALA A 71 10.44 -7.15 12.37
CA ALA A 71 10.92 -7.41 13.72
C ALA A 71 12.24 -6.68 13.98
#